data_AF-A0A7Y2YMZ3-F1
#
_entry.id   AF-A0A7Y2YMZ3-F1
#
_cell.length_a   1.000
_cell.length_b   1.000
_cell.length_c   1.000
_cell.angle_alpha   90.00
_cell.angle_beta   90.00
_cell.angle_gamma   90.00
#
_symmetry.space_group_name_H-M   'P 1'
#
loop_
_entity.id
_entity.type
_entity.pdbx_description
1 polymer ?
#
loop_
_entity_poly.entity_id
_entity_poly.type
_entity_poly.pdbx_seq_one_letter_code
_entity_poly.pdbx_strand_id
1 'polypeptide(L)'
;GHTLESTTYLLKDENGKDHAIFTGDTLFLGDVGRPDLAIKSDLTKEDLAVMLYDSLRNKIMPLADDVVVYPAHGAGSACGKNLSKETVGILGEQKKTNYALREDMAKEEFVKEVLEGIPPPPQYFAKNAMMNKMGYDAFDTVLQKGDVPLQPEDFEALANHESALVLDVRHQKDFIKGHIPNSIFIGLNGQFAPWVGALITDIKQPILLVVPEGKSAEAVTRLSRVGYDNTLGYLEGGIASWQNAGKDIETLESVTAEELAQRAKEADINILDVRKDGEYQSMHVDGAQHFALDFINEQMDQISKDKTYYVHCAGGYRSVIASSILKARGFTDLIDVEAGFSAIKHTDLPMTDYVCPSTLKS
;
A
#
# COMPACT_ATOMS: atom_id res chain seq x y z
N GLY A 1 16.38 -14.74 9.67
CA GLY A 1 16.09 -14.82 8.23
C GLY A 1 15.44 -13.54 7.79
N HIS A 2 14.13 -13.40 8.02
CA HIS A 2 13.40 -12.15 7.77
C HIS A 2 14.02 -10.94 8.49
N THR A 3 14.22 -11.06 9.80
CA THR A 3 15.10 -10.17 10.58
C THR A 3 16.09 -11.01 11.42
N LEU A 4 17.04 -10.36 12.08
CA LEU A 4 18.04 -11.03 12.92
C LEU A 4 17.45 -11.54 14.24
N GLU A 5 16.58 -10.75 14.84
CA GLU A 5 15.91 -11.03 16.11
C GLU A 5 14.62 -11.84 15.96
N SER A 6 14.22 -12.14 14.71
CA SER A 6 13.04 -12.96 14.40
C SER A 6 13.05 -14.27 15.19
N THR A 7 11.95 -14.52 15.90
CA THR A 7 11.76 -15.72 16.74
C THR A 7 10.45 -16.40 16.37
N THR A 8 10.48 -17.73 16.30
CA THR A 8 9.28 -18.58 16.18
C THR A 8 8.96 -19.19 17.54
N TYR A 9 7.70 -19.15 17.95
CA TYR A 9 7.25 -19.74 19.22
C TYR A 9 6.57 -21.09 18.98
N LEU A 10 7.07 -22.15 19.59
CA LEU A 10 6.48 -23.48 19.57
C LEU A 10 5.58 -23.67 20.80
N LEU A 11 4.29 -23.87 20.56
CA LEU A 11 3.29 -24.20 21.57
C LEU A 11 3.23 -25.72 21.75
N LYS A 12 3.41 -26.18 22.99
CA LYS A 12 3.16 -27.55 23.41
C LYS A 12 1.82 -27.64 24.11
N ASP A 13 1.07 -28.71 23.86
CA ASP A 13 -0.18 -28.99 24.58
C ASP A 13 0.07 -29.47 26.02
N GLU A 14 -1.01 -29.74 26.76
CA GLU A 14 -0.97 -30.22 28.14
C GLU A 14 -0.22 -31.54 28.33
N ASN A 15 -0.04 -32.33 27.25
CA ASN A 15 0.68 -33.58 27.23
C ASN A 15 2.13 -33.42 26.75
N GLY A 16 2.58 -32.20 26.48
CA GLY A 16 3.93 -31.88 26.01
C GLY A 16 4.15 -32.12 24.51
N LYS A 17 3.10 -32.43 23.75
CA LYS A 17 3.15 -32.63 22.30
C LYS A 17 3.21 -31.28 21.60
N ASP A 18 4.04 -31.19 20.56
CA ASP A 18 4.11 -30.01 19.69
C ASP A 18 2.76 -29.82 18.98
N HIS A 19 2.10 -28.69 19.25
CA HIS A 19 0.75 -28.41 18.77
C HIS A 19 0.74 -27.37 17.65
N ALA A 20 1.42 -26.24 17.87
CA ALA A 20 1.41 -25.12 16.94
C ALA A 20 2.72 -24.34 16.94
N ILE A 21 3.03 -23.68 15.83
CA ILE A 21 4.10 -22.69 15.71
C ILE A 21 3.54 -21.33 15.33
N PHE A 22 3.93 -20.30 16.08
CA PHE A 22 3.74 -18.90 15.71
C PHE A 22 5.00 -18.42 15.01
N THR A 23 4.97 -18.40 13.68
CA THR A 23 6.17 -18.29 12.83
C THR A 23 6.63 -16.86 12.60
N GLY A 24 5.87 -15.88 13.08
CA GLY A 24 6.10 -14.48 12.72
C GLY A 24 6.14 -14.34 11.20
N ASP A 25 7.19 -13.68 10.72
CA ASP A 25 7.49 -13.54 9.29
C ASP A 25 8.58 -14.52 8.81
N THR A 26 8.89 -15.57 9.57
CA THR A 26 9.87 -16.59 9.14
C THR A 26 9.28 -17.54 8.09
N LEU A 27 8.05 -17.98 8.31
CA LEU A 27 7.32 -18.88 7.41
C LEU A 27 5.89 -18.38 7.25
N PHE A 28 5.44 -18.27 6.01
CA PHE A 28 4.06 -17.99 5.64
C PHE A 28 3.41 -19.24 5.02
N LEU A 29 2.10 -19.17 4.80
CA LEU A 29 1.41 -20.19 4.02
C LEU A 29 1.69 -19.96 2.53
N GLY A 30 2.46 -20.85 1.92
CA GLY A 30 2.88 -20.79 0.52
C GLY A 30 4.13 -19.96 0.24
N ASP A 31 4.69 -19.26 1.24
CA ASP A 31 5.87 -18.40 1.08
C ASP A 31 6.67 -18.24 2.39
N VAL A 32 7.66 -17.35 2.40
CA VAL A 32 8.50 -16.97 3.55
C VAL A 32 8.69 -15.45 3.59
N GLY A 33 9.17 -14.93 4.72
CA GLY A 33 9.50 -13.51 4.83
C GLY A 33 10.65 -13.11 3.92
N ARG A 34 10.52 -11.93 3.31
CA ARG A 34 11.59 -11.29 2.54
C ARG A 34 12.86 -11.10 3.39
N PRO A 35 14.06 -11.45 2.90
CA PRO A 35 15.31 -11.35 3.66
C PRO A 35 16.10 -10.07 3.35
N ASP A 36 15.45 -8.96 2.97
CA ASP A 36 16.12 -7.71 2.55
C ASP A 36 15.75 -6.50 3.42
N LEU A 37 15.26 -6.75 4.63
CA LEU A 37 14.88 -5.71 5.61
C LEU A 37 15.99 -5.42 6.64
N ALA A 38 17.24 -5.73 6.33
CA ALA A 38 18.38 -5.44 7.20
C ALA A 38 18.55 -3.92 7.36
N ILE A 39 18.08 -3.36 8.48
CA ILE A 39 18.22 -1.91 8.73
C ILE A 39 19.56 -1.64 9.41
N LYS A 40 20.44 -0.90 8.72
CA LYS A 40 21.71 -0.38 9.25
C LYS A 40 22.60 -1.49 9.86
N SER A 41 22.82 -2.56 9.12
CA SER A 41 23.76 -3.63 9.50
C SER A 41 24.73 -3.93 8.37
N ASP A 42 25.86 -4.56 8.68
CA ASP A 42 26.83 -5.04 7.69
C ASP A 42 26.34 -6.30 6.93
N LEU A 43 25.14 -6.81 7.24
CA LEU A 43 24.55 -7.97 6.58
C LEU A 43 23.88 -7.60 5.28
N THR A 44 24.11 -8.45 4.28
CA THR A 44 23.46 -8.38 2.97
C THR A 44 22.13 -9.14 2.98
N LYS A 45 21.33 -8.94 1.93
CA LYS A 45 20.10 -9.73 1.72
C LYS A 45 20.41 -11.20 1.48
N GLU A 46 21.56 -11.51 0.88
CA GLU A 46 22.07 -12.87 0.69
C GLU A 46 22.41 -13.54 2.03
N ASP A 47 23.03 -12.82 2.97
CA ASP A 47 23.33 -13.33 4.31
C ASP A 47 22.04 -13.70 5.06
N LEU A 48 21.05 -12.80 5.02
CA LEU A 48 19.75 -13.03 5.62
C LEU A 48 18.98 -14.19 4.95
N ALA A 49 19.09 -14.36 3.63
CA ALA A 49 18.52 -15.48 2.90
C ALA A 49 19.15 -16.81 3.32
N VAL A 50 20.48 -16.86 3.49
CA VAL A 50 21.18 -18.02 4.03
C VAL A 50 20.69 -18.35 5.45
N MET A 51 20.57 -17.35 6.32
CA MET A 51 20.03 -17.56 7.67
C MET A 51 18.59 -18.07 7.64
N LEU A 52 17.76 -17.57 6.72
CA LEU A 52 16.39 -18.02 6.55
C LEU A 52 16.34 -19.50 6.14
N TYR A 53 17.16 -19.90 5.16
CA TYR A 53 17.30 -21.30 4.77
C TYR A 53 17.65 -22.19 5.98
N ASP A 54 18.65 -21.79 6.75
CA ASP A 54 19.10 -22.54 7.93
C ASP A 54 18.02 -22.60 9.02
N SER A 55 17.25 -21.53 9.24
CA SER A 55 16.09 -21.53 10.15
C SER A 55 15.03 -22.55 9.71
N LEU A 56 14.67 -22.55 8.42
CA LEU A 56 13.64 -23.43 7.88
C LEU A 56 14.08 -24.91 7.98
N ARG A 57 15.29 -25.23 7.52
CA ARG A 57 15.80 -26.61 7.48
C ARG A 57 16.07 -27.19 8.86
N ASN A 58 16.63 -26.39 9.78
CA ASN A 58 17.11 -26.92 11.06
C ASN A 58 16.11 -26.77 12.21
N LYS A 59 15.13 -25.88 12.11
CA LYS A 59 14.19 -25.58 13.21
C LYS A 59 12.73 -25.85 12.86
N ILE A 60 12.31 -25.58 11.63
CA ILE A 60 10.90 -25.70 11.25
C ILE A 60 10.61 -27.07 10.63
N MET A 61 11.33 -27.46 9.58
CA MET A 61 11.11 -28.74 8.88
C MET A 61 11.25 -30.00 9.74
N PRO A 62 12.09 -30.04 10.81
CA PRO A 62 12.16 -31.21 11.68
C PRO A 62 10.92 -31.45 12.54
N LEU A 63 10.01 -30.47 12.67
CA LEU A 63 8.78 -30.61 13.45
C LEU A 63 7.79 -31.57 12.76
N ALA A 64 6.87 -32.14 13.53
CA ALA A 64 5.86 -33.07 13.03
C ALA A 64 4.90 -32.40 12.03
N ASP A 65 4.39 -33.19 11.08
CA ASP A 65 3.54 -32.70 9.99
C ASP A 65 2.18 -32.16 10.46
N ASP A 66 1.70 -32.61 11.61
CA ASP A 66 0.41 -32.20 12.18
C ASP A 66 0.47 -30.90 12.98
N VAL A 67 1.65 -30.28 13.09
CA VAL A 67 1.82 -28.98 13.76
C VAL A 67 1.10 -27.88 12.97
N VAL A 68 0.30 -27.09 13.69
CA VAL A 68 -0.43 -25.94 13.13
C VAL A 68 0.50 -24.75 12.93
N VAL A 69 0.36 -24.05 11.81
CA VAL A 69 1.19 -22.88 11.44
C VAL A 69 0.36 -21.60 11.53
N TYR A 70 0.82 -20.67 12.37
CA TYR A 70 0.26 -19.33 12.55
C TYR A 70 1.28 -18.26 12.12
N PRO A 71 1.21 -17.76 10.88
CA PRO A 71 2.03 -16.64 10.43
C PRO A 71 1.57 -15.31 11.03
N ALA A 72 2.45 -14.29 11.01
CA ALA A 72 2.06 -12.92 11.37
C ALA A 72 1.38 -12.15 10.22
N HIS A 73 1.53 -12.59 8.96
CA HIS A 73 0.94 -11.96 7.79
C HIS A 73 0.27 -12.98 6.85
N GLY A 74 -0.67 -12.48 6.02
CA GLY A 74 -1.35 -13.23 4.96
C GLY A 74 -1.50 -12.41 3.67
N ALA A 75 -2.40 -12.83 2.78
CA ALA A 75 -2.62 -12.21 1.47
C ALA A 75 -2.72 -10.68 1.54
N GLY A 76 -1.93 -9.99 0.71
CA GLY A 76 -1.88 -8.53 0.61
C GLY A 76 -0.76 -7.86 1.41
N SER A 77 -0.02 -8.59 2.25
CA SER A 77 1.17 -8.04 2.90
C SER A 77 2.35 -7.87 1.93
N ALA A 78 3.16 -6.82 2.15
CA ALA A 78 4.41 -6.57 1.42
C ALA A 78 5.63 -7.32 2.02
N CYS A 79 5.43 -8.11 3.09
CA CYS A 79 6.48 -8.91 3.72
C CYS A 79 6.78 -10.23 2.99
N GLY A 80 5.93 -10.67 2.07
CA GLY A 80 6.10 -11.87 1.25
C GLY A 80 5.61 -11.65 -0.19
N LYS A 81 5.97 -12.54 -1.11
CA LYS A 81 5.65 -12.43 -2.54
C LYS A 81 4.25 -12.98 -2.85
N ASN A 82 3.93 -14.17 -2.33
CA ASN A 82 2.76 -14.96 -2.70
C ASN A 82 2.06 -15.53 -1.45
N LEU A 83 1.59 -14.65 -0.57
CA LEU A 83 0.91 -15.07 0.66
C LEU A 83 -0.50 -15.62 0.39
N SER A 84 -0.82 -16.75 1.01
CA SER A 84 -2.17 -17.34 0.98
C SER A 84 -3.23 -16.43 1.65
N LYS A 85 -4.49 -16.59 1.22
CA LYS A 85 -5.66 -16.00 1.89
C LYS A 85 -6.01 -16.72 3.20
N GLU A 86 -5.60 -17.97 3.33
CA GLU A 86 -5.75 -18.72 4.57
C GLU A 86 -4.91 -18.09 5.67
N THR A 87 -5.46 -18.02 6.87
CA THR A 87 -4.79 -17.39 8.03
C THR A 87 -4.13 -18.41 8.95
N VAL A 88 -4.41 -19.70 8.74
CA VAL A 88 -3.89 -20.84 9.52
C VAL A 88 -3.65 -22.00 8.56
N GLY A 89 -2.58 -22.75 8.77
CA GLY A 89 -2.26 -23.92 7.95
C GLY A 89 -1.66 -25.08 8.76
N ILE A 90 -1.30 -26.16 8.07
CA ILE A 90 -0.66 -27.33 8.66
C ILE A 90 0.73 -27.50 8.05
N LEU A 91 1.73 -27.75 8.89
CA LEU A 91 3.14 -27.78 8.48
C LEU A 91 3.41 -28.86 7.42
N GLY A 92 2.80 -30.04 7.53
CA GLY A 92 2.94 -31.10 6.53
C GLY A 92 2.50 -30.67 5.12
N GLU A 93 1.44 -29.86 5.02
CA GLU A 93 1.01 -29.31 3.74
C GLU A 93 1.98 -28.24 3.23
N GLN A 94 2.55 -27.44 4.12
CA GLN A 94 3.59 -26.48 3.75
C GLN A 94 4.86 -27.18 3.24
N LYS A 95 5.31 -28.27 3.86
CA LYS A 95 6.44 -29.06 3.37
C LYS A 95 6.23 -29.59 1.94
N LYS A 96 4.99 -29.92 1.58
CA LYS A 96 4.63 -30.42 0.24
C LYS A 96 4.51 -29.31 -0.81
N THR A 97 4.02 -28.13 -0.42
CA THR A 97 3.52 -27.12 -1.37
C THR A 97 4.28 -25.80 -1.35
N ASN A 98 4.92 -25.44 -0.23
CA ASN A 98 5.67 -24.20 -0.09
C ASN A 98 7.05 -24.38 -0.75
N TYR A 99 7.35 -23.57 -1.77
CA TYR A 99 8.61 -23.66 -2.52
C TYR A 99 9.84 -23.61 -1.60
N ALA A 100 9.77 -22.80 -0.53
CA ALA A 100 10.87 -22.62 0.41
C ALA A 100 11.19 -23.88 1.23
N LEU A 101 10.26 -24.85 1.29
CA LEU A 101 10.38 -26.08 2.07
C LEU A 101 10.67 -27.33 1.20
N ARG A 102 10.96 -27.18 -0.10
CA ARG A 102 11.38 -28.31 -0.96
C ARG A 102 12.57 -29.05 -0.34
N GLU A 103 12.44 -30.35 -0.12
CA GLU A 103 13.45 -31.17 0.57
C GLU A 103 14.77 -31.27 -0.19
N ASP A 104 14.71 -31.25 -1.53
CA ASP A 104 15.84 -31.40 -2.45
C ASP A 104 16.47 -30.07 -2.88
N MET A 105 15.94 -28.93 -2.42
CA MET A 105 16.45 -27.61 -2.79
C MET A 105 17.76 -27.29 -2.07
N ALA A 106 18.79 -26.97 -2.86
CA ALA A 106 20.09 -26.53 -2.37
C ALA A 106 20.04 -25.11 -1.77
N LYS A 107 21.00 -24.77 -0.90
CA LYS A 107 21.07 -23.45 -0.25
C LYS A 107 21.22 -22.32 -1.27
N GLU A 108 22.08 -22.49 -2.27
CA GLU A 108 22.33 -21.49 -3.30
C GLU A 108 21.12 -21.29 -4.21
N GLU A 109 20.39 -22.37 -4.49
CA GLU A 109 19.12 -22.33 -5.22
C GLU A 109 18.07 -21.54 -4.43
N PHE A 110 17.93 -21.83 -3.13
CA PHE A 110 17.02 -21.09 -2.24
C PHE A 110 17.34 -19.59 -2.23
N VAL A 111 18.62 -19.21 -2.04
CA VAL A 111 19.02 -17.79 -2.00
C VAL A 111 18.65 -17.08 -3.29
N LYS A 112 18.83 -17.72 -4.45
CA LYS A 112 18.43 -17.15 -5.73
C LYS A 112 16.92 -16.98 -5.83
N GLU A 113 16.16 -18.05 -5.57
CA GLU A 113 14.69 -18.06 -5.74
C GLU A 113 14.00 -17.15 -4.73
N VAL A 114 14.46 -17.09 -3.47
CA VAL A 114 13.90 -16.21 -2.46
C VAL A 114 14.17 -14.73 -2.76
N LEU A 115 15.28 -14.38 -3.41
CA LEU A 115 15.60 -12.99 -3.74
C LEU A 115 15.02 -12.51 -5.08
N GLU A 116 14.61 -13.41 -5.96
CA GLU A 116 14.09 -13.09 -7.29
C GLU A 116 12.71 -12.41 -7.23
N GLY A 117 12.53 -11.27 -7.91
CA GLY A 117 11.23 -10.59 -7.98
C GLY A 117 10.71 -9.96 -6.67
N ILE A 118 11.58 -9.71 -5.68
CA ILE A 118 11.21 -8.90 -4.50
C ILE A 118 11.23 -7.41 -4.89
N PRO A 119 10.10 -6.67 -4.82
CA PRO A 119 10.11 -5.23 -5.01
C PRO A 119 10.81 -4.53 -3.83
N PRO A 120 11.37 -3.32 -4.02
CA PRO A 120 11.91 -2.53 -2.92
C PRO A 120 10.95 -2.44 -1.73
N PRO A 121 11.44 -2.46 -0.48
CA PRO A 121 10.57 -2.33 0.67
C PRO A 121 9.94 -0.94 0.69
N PRO A 122 8.68 -0.80 1.14
CA PRO A 122 8.07 0.51 1.31
C PRO A 122 8.94 1.42 2.19
N GLN A 123 9.08 2.70 1.79
CA GLN A 123 10.02 3.63 2.44
C GLN A 123 9.77 3.81 3.94
N TYR A 124 8.51 3.71 4.37
CA TYR A 124 8.12 3.85 5.79
C TYR A 124 8.51 2.66 6.67
N PHE A 125 8.85 1.49 6.11
CA PHE A 125 9.25 0.30 6.90
C PHE A 125 10.47 0.59 7.78
N ALA A 126 11.46 1.32 7.26
CA ALA A 126 12.63 1.71 8.04
C ALA A 126 12.28 2.60 9.23
N LYS A 127 11.25 3.45 9.08
CA LYS A 127 10.74 4.31 10.15
C LYS A 127 9.97 3.51 11.19
N ASN A 128 9.12 2.57 10.76
CA ASN A 128 8.39 1.69 11.67
C ASN A 128 9.33 0.82 12.50
N ALA A 129 10.37 0.24 11.91
CA ALA A 129 11.35 -0.53 12.67
C ALA A 129 12.09 0.34 13.70
N MET A 130 12.42 1.59 13.34
CA MET A 130 13.00 2.54 14.30
C MET A 130 12.02 2.86 15.44
N MET A 131 10.74 3.08 15.14
CA MET A 131 9.69 3.31 16.15
C MET A 131 9.51 2.10 17.07
N ASN A 132 9.40 0.89 16.51
CA ASN A 132 9.27 -0.34 17.29
C ASN A 132 10.45 -0.56 18.24
N LYS A 133 11.65 -0.09 17.87
CA LYS A 133 12.85 -0.15 18.70
C LYS A 133 12.91 0.95 19.77
N MET A 134 12.50 2.16 19.42
CA MET A 134 12.64 3.34 20.29
C MET A 134 11.43 3.58 21.20
N GLY A 135 10.29 2.95 20.89
CA GLY A 135 8.99 3.24 21.48
C GLY A 135 8.21 4.30 20.70
N TYR A 136 6.92 4.35 21.00
CA TYR A 136 5.94 5.28 20.43
C TYR A 136 4.88 5.59 21.50
N ASP A 137 4.07 6.63 21.25
CA ASP A 137 3.05 7.08 22.20
C ASP A 137 1.96 6.01 22.40
N ALA A 138 1.31 6.05 23.56
CA ALA A 138 0.18 5.16 23.82
C ALA A 138 -0.97 5.46 22.84
N PHE A 139 -1.55 4.41 22.27
CA PHE A 139 -2.62 4.55 21.27
C PHE A 139 -3.80 5.39 21.77
N ASP A 140 -4.19 5.26 23.04
CA ASP A 140 -5.27 6.05 23.62
C ASP A 140 -4.99 7.56 23.56
N THR A 141 -3.72 7.98 23.70
CA THR A 141 -3.31 9.38 23.56
C THR A 141 -3.42 9.85 22.11
N VAL A 142 -3.01 9.01 21.15
CA VAL A 142 -3.14 9.27 19.71
C VAL A 142 -4.61 9.43 19.33
N LEU A 143 -5.46 8.53 19.81
CA LEU A 143 -6.90 8.55 19.54
C LEU A 143 -7.58 9.78 20.14
N GLN A 144 -7.28 10.13 21.39
CA GLN A 144 -7.83 11.33 22.05
C GLN A 144 -7.45 12.63 21.34
N LYS A 145 -6.29 12.66 20.66
CA LYS A 145 -5.85 13.82 19.88
C LYS A 145 -6.49 13.85 18.48
N GLY A 146 -6.52 12.71 17.81
CA GLY A 146 -6.94 12.63 16.40
C GLY A 146 -8.45 12.52 16.19
N ASP A 147 -9.19 11.95 17.15
CA ASP A 147 -10.65 11.76 17.09
C ASP A 147 -11.40 12.93 17.72
N VAL A 148 -11.00 14.15 17.35
CA VAL A 148 -11.57 15.40 17.86
C VAL A 148 -12.27 16.15 16.72
N PRO A 149 -13.56 16.48 16.85
CA PRO A 149 -14.27 17.29 15.86
C PRO A 149 -13.76 18.74 15.88
N LEU A 150 -13.59 19.31 14.68
CA LEU A 150 -13.18 20.69 14.47
C LEU A 150 -14.19 21.39 13.57
N GLN A 151 -14.61 22.59 13.97
CA GLN A 151 -15.42 23.46 13.12
C GLN A 151 -14.60 23.99 11.93
N PRO A 152 -15.22 24.37 10.80
CA PRO A 152 -14.50 24.78 9.59
C PRO A 152 -13.43 25.86 9.81
N GLU A 153 -13.70 26.85 10.66
CA GLU A 153 -12.77 27.93 10.98
C GLU A 153 -11.52 27.42 11.73
N ASP A 154 -11.71 26.60 12.76
CA ASP A 154 -10.62 26.02 13.54
C ASP A 154 -9.81 25.01 12.71
N PHE A 155 -10.49 24.23 11.87
CA PHE A 155 -9.87 23.28 10.94
C PHE A 155 -8.95 24.00 9.95
N GLU A 156 -9.43 25.08 9.32
CA GLU A 156 -8.63 25.89 8.39
C GLU A 156 -7.46 26.59 9.10
N ALA A 157 -7.71 27.13 10.29
CA ALA A 157 -6.66 27.76 11.09
C ALA A 157 -5.55 26.76 11.43
N LEU A 158 -5.89 25.56 11.91
CA LEU A 158 -4.91 24.50 12.19
C LEU A 158 -4.18 24.03 10.94
N ALA A 159 -4.88 23.88 9.81
CA ALA A 159 -4.26 23.51 8.54
C ALA A 159 -3.13 24.49 8.16
N ASN A 160 -3.38 25.78 8.31
CA ASN A 160 -2.41 26.83 8.00
C ASN A 160 -1.30 26.97 9.05
N HIS A 161 -1.65 27.00 10.34
CA HIS A 161 -0.69 27.25 11.42
C HIS A 161 0.28 26.10 11.65
N GLU A 162 -0.19 24.85 11.56
CA GLU A 162 0.62 23.65 11.77
C GLU A 162 1.23 23.12 10.45
N SER A 163 0.95 23.78 9.32
CA SER A 163 1.25 23.24 7.99
C SER A 163 0.74 21.80 7.83
N ALA A 164 -0.48 21.56 8.35
CA ALA A 164 -1.05 20.23 8.41
C ALA A 164 -1.54 19.78 7.03
N LEU A 165 -1.31 18.50 6.74
CA LEU A 165 -1.82 17.86 5.54
C LEU A 165 -3.32 17.61 5.73
N VAL A 166 -4.15 18.23 4.88
CA VAL A 166 -5.56 17.88 4.80
C VAL A 166 -5.69 16.58 4.02
N LEU A 167 -5.99 15.49 4.74
CA LEU A 167 -6.15 14.15 4.19
C LEU A 167 -7.63 13.80 4.10
N ASP A 168 -8.13 13.73 2.88
CA ASP A 168 -9.50 13.31 2.61
C ASP A 168 -9.57 11.80 2.44
N VAL A 169 -10.31 11.16 3.35
CA VAL A 169 -10.42 9.70 3.43
C VAL A 169 -11.81 9.20 3.06
N ARG A 170 -12.63 10.05 2.44
CA ARG A 170 -13.97 9.70 1.93
C ARG A 170 -13.88 8.72 0.75
N HIS A 171 -15.02 8.45 0.11
CA HIS A 171 -15.04 7.68 -1.12
C HIS A 171 -14.53 8.53 -2.30
N GLN A 172 -13.82 7.92 -3.26
CA GLN A 172 -13.24 8.64 -4.40
C GLN A 172 -14.30 9.40 -5.22
N LYS A 173 -15.52 8.86 -5.32
CA LYS A 173 -16.64 9.54 -6.00
C LYS A 173 -17.08 10.82 -5.29
N ASP A 174 -16.93 10.90 -3.97
CA ASP A 174 -17.29 12.10 -3.21
C ASP A 174 -16.18 13.14 -3.29
N PHE A 175 -14.91 12.70 -3.30
CA PHE A 175 -13.75 13.57 -3.53
C PHE A 175 -13.81 14.24 -4.91
N ILE A 176 -14.05 13.45 -5.98
CA ILE A 176 -14.18 13.95 -7.36
C ILE A 176 -15.22 15.08 -7.46
N LYS A 177 -16.38 14.90 -6.80
CA LYS A 177 -17.50 15.87 -6.83
C LYS A 177 -17.24 17.17 -6.06
N GLY A 178 -16.33 17.15 -5.08
CA GLY A 178 -16.07 18.29 -4.23
C GLY A 178 -15.13 17.96 -3.07
N HIS A 179 -14.00 18.65 -3.00
CA HIS A 179 -12.98 18.50 -1.95
C HIS A 179 -12.39 19.85 -1.56
N ILE A 180 -11.70 19.91 -0.42
CA ILE A 180 -10.97 21.11 0.03
C ILE A 180 -9.77 21.34 -0.91
N PRO A 181 -9.51 22.57 -1.39
CA PRO A 181 -8.35 22.86 -2.22
C PRO A 181 -7.05 22.37 -1.59
N ASN A 182 -6.14 21.81 -2.40
CA ASN A 182 -4.86 21.22 -1.97
C ASN A 182 -4.95 20.02 -1.00
N SER A 183 -6.14 19.49 -0.72
CA SER A 183 -6.27 18.24 0.05
C SER A 183 -5.78 17.04 -0.75
N ILE A 184 -5.23 16.05 -0.05
CA ILE A 184 -4.80 14.78 -0.65
C ILE A 184 -5.86 13.73 -0.37
N PHE A 185 -6.24 12.99 -1.41
CA PHE A 185 -7.17 11.87 -1.29
C PHE A 185 -6.41 10.58 -1.01
N ILE A 186 -6.77 9.89 0.08
CA ILE A 186 -6.47 8.47 0.29
C ILE A 186 -7.66 7.84 1.01
N GLY A 187 -8.62 7.31 0.25
CA GLY A 187 -9.89 6.83 0.81
C GLY A 187 -9.80 5.60 1.72
N LEU A 188 -10.65 5.52 2.75
CA LEU A 188 -10.68 4.40 3.71
C LEU A 188 -11.03 3.04 3.08
N ASN A 189 -11.82 3.04 2.00
CA ASN A 189 -12.31 1.80 1.38
C ASN A 189 -11.24 1.05 0.56
N GLY A 190 -10.04 1.60 0.43
CA GLY A 190 -8.89 0.95 -0.19
C GLY A 190 -7.80 0.56 0.79
N GLN A 191 -6.58 0.45 0.28
CA GLN A 191 -5.36 0.18 1.06
C GLN A 191 -4.86 1.44 1.78
N PHE A 192 -5.75 2.11 2.52
CA PHE A 192 -5.53 3.42 3.13
C PHE A 192 -4.18 3.56 3.85
N ALA A 193 -3.97 2.78 4.91
CA ALA A 193 -2.78 2.88 5.75
C ALA A 193 -1.47 2.57 4.98
N PRO A 194 -1.37 1.50 4.16
CA PRO A 194 -0.22 1.30 3.29
C PRO A 194 0.06 2.48 2.34
N TRP A 195 -0.97 3.07 1.72
CA TRP A 195 -0.79 4.22 0.82
C TRP A 195 -0.35 5.48 1.56
N VAL A 196 -0.87 5.74 2.77
CA VAL A 196 -0.37 6.81 3.63
C VAL A 196 1.13 6.62 3.89
N GLY A 197 1.52 5.40 4.29
CA GLY A 197 2.93 5.06 4.53
C GLY A 197 3.82 5.22 3.29
N ALA A 198 3.31 4.85 2.11
CA ALA A 198 4.06 4.97 0.86
C ALA A 198 4.20 6.42 0.38
N LEU A 199 3.16 7.25 0.56
CA LEU A 199 3.05 8.54 -0.14
C LEU A 199 3.40 9.76 0.74
N ILE A 200 3.13 9.68 2.04
CA ILE A 200 3.41 10.78 2.97
C ILE A 200 4.78 10.53 3.59
N THR A 201 5.81 11.15 3.02
CA THR A 201 7.19 10.78 3.38
C THR A 201 7.52 11.08 4.83
N ASP A 202 7.04 12.16 5.45
CA ASP A 202 7.26 12.42 6.87
C ASP A 202 6.23 11.70 7.76
N ILE A 203 6.71 10.79 8.60
CA ILE A 203 5.87 10.03 9.55
C ILE A 203 5.33 10.92 10.69
N LYS A 204 5.95 12.09 10.91
CA LYS A 204 5.51 13.08 11.89
C LYS A 204 4.64 14.18 11.28
N GLN A 205 4.37 14.14 9.98
CA GLN A 205 3.52 15.12 9.30
C GLN A 205 2.21 15.31 10.09
N PRO A 206 1.90 16.54 10.53
CA PRO A 206 0.59 16.82 11.11
C PRO A 206 -0.51 16.56 10.08
N ILE A 207 -1.55 15.83 10.47
CA ILE A 207 -2.67 15.43 9.59
C ILE A 207 -3.99 15.95 10.15
N LEU A 208 -4.79 16.55 9.27
CA LEU A 208 -6.18 16.88 9.52
C LEU A 208 -7.06 16.05 8.60
N LEU A 209 -8.15 15.51 9.13
CA LEU A 209 -8.95 14.53 8.41
C LEU A 209 -10.26 15.11 7.88
N VAL A 210 -10.58 14.80 6.62
CA VAL A 210 -11.95 14.88 6.09
C VAL A 210 -12.46 13.44 5.98
N VAL A 211 -13.37 13.06 6.89
CA VAL A 211 -13.80 11.67 7.09
C VAL A 211 -15.29 11.50 6.77
N PRO A 212 -15.72 10.31 6.34
CA PRO A 212 -17.13 9.93 6.42
C PRO A 212 -17.64 9.98 7.86
N GLU A 213 -18.93 10.25 8.02
CA GLU A 213 -19.58 10.27 9.32
C GLU A 213 -19.35 8.96 10.09
N GLY A 214 -18.95 9.07 11.36
CA GLY A 214 -18.69 7.92 12.24
C GLY A 214 -17.42 7.13 11.92
N LYS A 215 -16.51 7.65 11.06
CA LYS A 215 -15.28 6.95 10.64
C LYS A 215 -13.98 7.57 11.11
N SER A 216 -14.01 8.65 11.89
CA SER A 216 -12.82 9.32 12.43
C SER A 216 -11.94 8.39 13.26
N ALA A 217 -12.51 7.71 14.27
CA ALA A 217 -11.79 6.73 15.10
C ALA A 217 -11.14 5.61 14.26
N GLU A 218 -11.82 5.12 13.22
CA GLU A 218 -11.26 4.11 12.30
C GLU A 218 -10.05 4.67 11.54
N ALA A 219 -10.17 5.89 11.01
CA ALA A 219 -9.10 6.55 10.26
C ALA A 219 -7.85 6.74 11.14
N VAL A 220 -8.02 7.30 12.35
CA VAL A 220 -6.92 7.50 13.32
C VAL A 220 -6.28 6.16 13.69
N THR A 221 -7.09 5.14 13.99
CA THR A 221 -6.59 3.79 14.30
C THR A 221 -5.73 3.23 13.18
N ARG A 222 -6.18 3.38 11.92
CA ARG A 222 -5.46 2.83 10.76
C ARG A 222 -4.19 3.62 10.44
N LEU A 223 -4.17 4.94 10.64
CA LEU A 223 -2.94 5.74 10.55
C LEU A 223 -1.92 5.32 11.60
N SER A 224 -2.35 5.15 12.85
CA SER A 224 -1.47 4.74 13.95
C SER A 224 -0.84 3.37 13.73
N ARG A 225 -1.56 2.43 13.09
CA ARG A 225 -1.02 1.10 12.70
C ARG A 225 0.19 1.15 11.77
N VAL A 226 0.39 2.26 11.06
CA VAL A 226 1.57 2.49 10.20
C VAL A 226 2.48 3.61 10.74
N GLY A 227 2.22 4.07 11.97
CA GLY A 227 3.04 5.01 12.72
C GLY A 227 2.73 6.50 12.51
N TYR A 228 1.64 6.84 11.81
CA TYR A 228 1.23 8.24 11.59
C TYR A 228 0.35 8.71 12.73
N ASP A 229 0.98 8.93 13.89
CA ASP A 229 0.30 9.24 15.15
C ASP A 229 -0.05 10.74 15.30
N ASN A 230 0.46 11.61 14.41
CA ASN A 230 0.27 13.06 14.51
C ASN A 230 -1.03 13.56 13.84
N THR A 231 -2.15 12.88 14.09
CA THR A 231 -3.47 13.38 13.66
C THR A 231 -3.96 14.45 14.64
N LEU A 232 -4.39 15.61 14.14
CA LEU A 232 -4.76 16.78 14.93
C LEU A 232 -6.28 16.93 15.17
N GLY A 233 -7.09 16.17 14.45
CA GLY A 233 -8.55 16.23 14.49
C GLY A 233 -9.17 15.99 13.11
N TYR A 234 -10.49 16.12 13.04
CA TYR A 234 -11.26 15.95 11.81
C TYR A 234 -12.30 17.05 11.62
N LEU A 235 -12.67 17.31 10.37
CA LEU A 235 -13.68 18.31 10.01
C LEU A 235 -15.08 17.84 10.45
N GLU A 236 -15.66 18.51 11.45
CA GLU A 236 -17.00 18.25 11.94
C GLU A 236 -18.03 18.60 10.86
N GLY A 237 -18.94 17.66 10.55
CA GLY A 237 -19.92 17.83 9.46
C GLY A 237 -19.35 17.66 8.04
N GLY A 238 -18.05 17.36 7.90
CA GLY A 238 -17.39 17.06 6.63
C GLY A 238 -17.47 18.19 5.60
N ILE A 239 -17.37 17.87 4.31
CA ILE A 239 -17.40 18.87 3.23
C ILE A 239 -18.68 19.73 3.25
N ALA A 240 -19.81 19.20 3.71
CA ALA A 240 -21.04 19.97 3.78
C ALA A 240 -20.93 21.16 4.75
N SER A 241 -20.30 20.99 5.92
CA SER A 241 -20.08 22.11 6.85
C SER A 241 -19.10 23.13 6.29
N TRP A 242 -18.04 22.67 5.61
CA TRP A 242 -17.07 23.52 4.91
C TRP A 242 -17.74 24.43 3.87
N GLN A 243 -18.59 23.84 3.01
CA GLN A 243 -19.37 24.59 2.01
C GLN A 243 -20.36 25.57 2.66
N ASN A 244 -21.06 25.15 3.72
CA ASN A 244 -22.01 26.00 4.44
C ASN A 244 -21.33 27.19 5.12
N ALA A 245 -20.07 27.05 5.52
CA ALA A 245 -19.24 28.14 6.02
C ALA A 245 -18.71 29.08 4.91
N GLY A 246 -19.10 28.85 3.65
CA GLY A 246 -18.72 29.69 2.51
C GLY A 246 -17.26 29.51 2.07
N LYS A 247 -16.64 28.37 2.42
CA LYS A 247 -15.26 28.06 2.03
C LYS A 247 -15.18 27.46 0.64
N ASP A 248 -14.05 27.66 -0.02
CA ASP A 248 -13.81 27.19 -1.39
C ASP A 248 -13.70 25.66 -1.46
N ILE A 249 -14.14 25.11 -2.59
CA ILE A 249 -13.97 23.70 -2.94
C ILE A 249 -13.41 23.57 -4.35
N GLU A 250 -12.80 22.43 -4.63
CA GLU A 250 -12.39 22.02 -5.96
C GLU A 250 -13.05 20.70 -6.36
N THR A 251 -13.04 20.41 -7.66
CA THR A 251 -13.52 19.15 -8.23
C THR A 251 -12.45 18.52 -9.12
N LEU A 252 -12.66 17.27 -9.51
CA LEU A 252 -11.93 16.61 -10.59
C LEU A 252 -12.89 16.30 -11.73
N GLU A 253 -12.44 16.43 -12.98
CA GLU A 253 -13.18 15.85 -14.11
C GLU A 253 -12.99 14.32 -14.07
N SER A 254 -14.05 13.58 -14.39
CA SER A 254 -14.01 12.13 -14.52
C SER A 254 -14.84 11.71 -15.73
N VAL A 255 -14.29 10.83 -16.55
CA VAL A 255 -14.90 10.33 -17.79
C VAL A 255 -15.02 8.81 -17.74
N THR A 256 -15.96 8.25 -18.49
CA THR A 256 -16.04 6.79 -18.64
C THR A 256 -14.97 6.28 -19.60
N ALA A 257 -14.73 4.97 -19.60
CA ALA A 257 -13.80 4.34 -20.53
C ALA A 257 -14.24 4.51 -22.01
N GLU A 258 -15.55 4.50 -22.27
CA GLU A 258 -16.12 4.72 -23.61
C GLU A 258 -15.92 6.17 -24.07
N GLU A 259 -16.09 7.13 -23.16
CA GLU A 259 -15.83 8.53 -23.47
C GLU A 259 -14.34 8.78 -23.73
N LEU A 260 -13.45 8.17 -22.95
CA LEU A 260 -12.01 8.17 -23.23
C LEU A 260 -11.72 7.63 -24.64
N ALA A 261 -12.29 6.47 -24.99
CA ALA A 261 -12.10 5.84 -26.30
C ALA A 261 -12.63 6.72 -27.45
N GLN A 262 -13.74 7.43 -27.23
CA GLN A 262 -14.28 8.37 -28.21
C GLN A 262 -13.35 9.58 -28.38
N ARG A 263 -12.89 10.19 -27.28
CA ARG A 263 -11.96 11.35 -27.33
C ARG A 263 -10.62 10.97 -28.00
N ALA A 264 -10.13 9.75 -27.78
CA ALA A 264 -8.90 9.23 -28.40
C ALA A 264 -9.01 9.06 -29.93
N LYS A 265 -10.20 8.94 -30.50
CA LYS A 265 -10.42 8.90 -31.96
C LYS A 265 -10.40 10.29 -32.59
N GLU A 266 -10.71 11.31 -31.80
CA GLU A 266 -10.87 12.69 -32.27
C GLU A 266 -9.55 13.47 -32.19
N ALA A 267 -8.70 13.15 -31.21
CA ALA A 267 -7.42 13.81 -31.00
C ALA A 267 -6.38 12.86 -30.37
N ASP A 268 -5.11 13.23 -30.50
CA ASP A 268 -4.03 12.61 -29.74
C ASP A 268 -4.13 13.04 -28.26
N ILE A 269 -4.26 12.06 -27.37
CA ILE A 269 -4.49 12.29 -25.92
C ILE A 269 -3.36 11.70 -25.10
N ASN A 270 -3.02 12.34 -23.98
CA ASN A 270 -2.04 11.78 -23.05
C ASN A 270 -2.76 10.91 -22.02
N ILE A 271 -2.48 9.61 -22.04
CA ILE A 271 -2.98 8.65 -21.05
C ILE A 271 -1.86 8.38 -20.04
N LEU A 272 -2.20 8.45 -18.75
CA LEU A 272 -1.28 8.17 -17.65
C LEU A 272 -1.76 6.95 -16.85
N ASP A 273 -0.98 5.87 -16.90
CA ASP A 273 -1.22 4.66 -16.14
C ASP A 273 -0.43 4.68 -14.82
N VAL A 274 -1.13 4.73 -13.69
CA VAL A 274 -0.53 4.73 -12.33
C VAL A 274 -0.64 3.38 -11.61
N ARG A 275 -0.88 2.29 -12.33
CA ARG A 275 -0.82 0.92 -11.78
C ARG A 275 0.60 0.54 -11.36
N LYS A 276 0.80 -0.62 -10.76
CA LYS A 276 2.16 -1.14 -10.48
C LYS A 276 2.82 -1.59 -11.78
N ASP A 277 4.15 -1.59 -11.82
CA ASP A 277 4.94 -2.00 -13.00
C ASP A 277 4.51 -3.35 -13.57
N GLY A 278 4.32 -4.36 -12.72
CA GLY A 278 3.88 -5.70 -13.16
C GLY A 278 2.47 -5.73 -13.76
N GLU A 279 1.57 -4.82 -13.34
CA GLU A 279 0.24 -4.67 -13.95
C GLU A 279 0.34 -4.01 -15.32
N TYR A 280 1.20 -2.99 -15.47
CA TYR A 280 1.45 -2.29 -16.73
C TYR A 280 2.13 -3.21 -17.76
N GLN A 281 3.23 -3.84 -17.37
CA GLN A 281 3.99 -4.77 -18.21
C GLN A 281 3.16 -5.97 -18.69
N SER A 282 2.18 -6.40 -17.90
CA SER A 282 1.29 -7.50 -18.29
C SER A 282 0.37 -7.11 -19.44
N MET A 283 -0.23 -5.92 -19.40
CA MET A 283 -1.06 -5.37 -20.48
C MET A 283 -1.40 -3.91 -20.17
N HIS A 284 -1.30 -3.01 -21.14
CA HIS A 284 -1.67 -1.59 -21.00
C HIS A 284 -2.20 -1.01 -22.32
N VAL A 285 -2.73 0.21 -22.26
CA VAL A 285 -3.17 0.97 -23.44
C VAL A 285 -1.94 1.38 -24.24
N ASP A 286 -1.97 1.18 -25.55
CA ASP A 286 -0.84 1.54 -26.42
C ASP A 286 -0.56 3.06 -26.35
N GLY A 287 0.72 3.42 -26.26
CA GLY A 287 1.16 4.80 -26.10
C GLY A 287 0.94 5.43 -24.71
N ALA A 288 0.40 4.72 -23.72
CA ALA A 288 0.22 5.26 -22.37
C ALA A 288 1.57 5.54 -21.67
N GLN A 289 1.72 6.73 -21.09
CA GLN A 289 2.81 7.04 -20.17
C GLN A 289 2.59 6.31 -18.83
N HIS A 290 3.67 5.97 -18.14
CA HIS A 290 3.58 5.16 -16.92
C HIS A 290 4.60 5.59 -15.87
N PHE A 291 4.11 5.74 -14.64
CA PHE A 291 4.87 5.59 -13.40
C PHE A 291 3.96 4.94 -12.36
N ALA A 292 4.47 4.03 -11.54
CA ALA A 292 3.65 3.48 -10.45
C ALA A 292 3.38 4.55 -9.39
N LEU A 293 2.16 4.56 -8.83
CA LEU A 293 1.76 5.52 -7.78
C LEU A 293 2.76 5.55 -6.60
N ASP A 294 3.33 4.40 -6.23
CA ASP A 294 4.34 4.30 -5.16
C ASP A 294 5.60 5.17 -5.42
N PHE A 295 5.86 5.55 -6.67
CA PHE A 295 7.02 6.35 -7.10
C PHE A 295 6.65 7.76 -7.57
N ILE A 296 5.45 8.25 -7.27
CA ILE A 296 4.97 9.56 -7.72
C ILE A 296 5.87 10.72 -7.25
N ASN A 297 6.51 10.59 -6.09
CA ASN A 297 7.38 11.62 -5.54
C ASN A 297 8.69 11.73 -6.32
N GLU A 298 9.14 10.63 -6.91
CA GLU A 298 10.39 10.50 -7.67
C GLU A 298 10.20 10.68 -9.18
N GLN A 299 8.99 10.43 -9.71
CA GLN A 299 8.77 10.31 -11.16
C GLN A 299 7.77 11.32 -11.74
N MET A 300 7.16 12.19 -10.92
CA MET A 300 6.21 13.20 -11.43
C MET A 300 6.85 14.24 -12.38
N ASP A 301 8.17 14.37 -12.40
CA ASP A 301 8.91 15.22 -13.33
C ASP A 301 8.94 14.67 -14.77
N GLN A 302 8.53 13.42 -14.97
CA GLN A 302 8.43 12.79 -16.29
C GLN A 302 7.20 13.24 -17.09
N ILE A 303 6.23 13.91 -16.44
CA ILE A 303 5.01 14.43 -17.07
C ILE A 303 5.02 15.96 -17.09
N SER A 304 4.40 16.56 -18.11
CA SER A 304 4.38 18.02 -18.28
C SER A 304 3.14 18.64 -17.62
N LYS A 305 3.31 19.79 -16.96
CA LYS A 305 2.16 20.55 -16.42
C LYS A 305 1.28 21.18 -17.50
N ASP A 306 1.79 21.33 -18.72
CA ASP A 306 1.11 22.01 -19.84
C ASP A 306 0.21 21.06 -20.66
N LYS A 307 0.08 19.80 -20.23
CA LYS A 307 -0.66 18.75 -20.95
C LYS A 307 -1.85 18.28 -20.12
N THR A 308 -2.95 17.99 -20.82
CA THR A 308 -4.07 17.26 -20.23
C THR A 308 -3.76 15.77 -20.16
N TYR A 309 -3.97 15.18 -19.00
CA TYR A 309 -3.77 13.75 -18.75
C TYR A 309 -5.05 13.02 -18.36
N TYR A 310 -5.32 11.90 -19.03
CA TYR A 310 -6.32 10.92 -18.64
C TYR A 310 -5.67 9.89 -17.72
N VAL A 311 -5.90 10.05 -16.42
CA VAL A 311 -5.23 9.27 -15.37
C VAL A 311 -6.08 8.05 -15.02
N HIS A 312 -5.51 6.86 -15.11
CA HIS A 312 -6.19 5.64 -14.71
C HIS A 312 -5.30 4.73 -13.88
N CYS A 313 -5.95 3.85 -13.11
CA CYS A 313 -5.30 2.71 -12.47
C CYS A 313 -6.06 1.44 -12.83
N ALA A 314 -6.05 0.39 -11.99
CA ALA A 314 -6.86 -0.80 -12.28
C ALA A 314 -8.37 -0.58 -12.13
N GLY A 315 -8.79 0.24 -11.15
CA GLY A 315 -10.20 0.32 -10.71
C GLY A 315 -10.68 1.70 -10.24
N GLY A 316 -9.92 2.77 -10.50
CA GLY A 316 -10.26 4.16 -10.14
C GLY A 316 -9.76 4.65 -8.77
N TYR A 317 -9.40 3.77 -7.82
CA TYR A 317 -8.95 4.23 -6.49
C TYR A 317 -7.60 4.96 -6.52
N ARG A 318 -6.58 4.35 -7.14
CA ARG A 318 -5.20 4.90 -7.19
C ARG A 318 -5.07 6.10 -8.13
N SER A 319 -5.88 6.18 -9.18
CA SER A 319 -5.88 7.33 -10.10
C SER A 319 -6.33 8.58 -9.38
N VAL A 320 -7.35 8.51 -8.52
CA VAL A 320 -7.80 9.68 -7.74
C VAL A 320 -6.77 10.09 -6.69
N ILE A 321 -6.04 9.14 -6.08
CA ILE A 321 -4.90 9.46 -5.21
C ILE A 321 -3.85 10.24 -6.01
N ALA A 322 -3.40 9.69 -7.14
CA ALA A 322 -2.43 10.34 -8.02
C ALA A 322 -2.89 11.74 -8.43
N SER A 323 -4.13 11.87 -8.90
CA SER A 323 -4.70 13.15 -9.34
C SER A 323 -4.75 14.18 -8.21
N SER A 324 -5.10 13.78 -6.98
CA SER A 324 -5.08 14.71 -5.83
C SER A 324 -3.67 15.22 -5.50
N ILE A 325 -2.65 14.35 -5.56
CA ILE A 325 -1.25 14.70 -5.30
C ILE A 325 -0.70 15.61 -6.40
N LEU A 326 -0.94 15.25 -7.66
CA LEU A 326 -0.50 16.05 -8.80
C LEU A 326 -1.19 17.43 -8.78
N LYS A 327 -2.51 17.47 -8.51
CA LYS A 327 -3.26 18.74 -8.40
C LYS A 327 -2.72 19.64 -7.30
N ALA A 328 -2.46 19.11 -6.10
CA ALA A 328 -1.81 19.85 -5.01
C ALA A 328 -0.38 20.34 -5.35
N ARG A 329 0.25 19.79 -6.40
CA ARG A 329 1.56 20.19 -6.93
C ARG A 329 1.48 21.07 -8.17
N GLY A 330 0.28 21.52 -8.54
CA GLY A 330 0.04 22.46 -9.62
C GLY A 330 -0.10 21.83 -11.01
N PHE A 331 -0.47 20.55 -11.10
CA PHE A 331 -0.97 19.96 -12.34
C PHE A 331 -2.48 20.21 -12.42
N THR A 332 -2.92 21.07 -13.34
CA THR A 332 -4.31 21.54 -13.39
C THR A 332 -5.22 20.69 -14.28
N ASP A 333 -4.66 20.06 -15.31
CA ASP A 333 -5.42 19.41 -16.38
C ASP A 333 -5.38 17.88 -16.24
N LEU A 334 -6.03 17.38 -15.19
CA LEU A 334 -6.10 15.96 -14.85
C LEU A 334 -7.54 15.46 -14.92
N ILE A 335 -7.77 14.42 -15.71
CA ILE A 335 -9.07 13.79 -15.90
C ILE A 335 -8.98 12.35 -15.41
N ASP A 336 -9.76 12.00 -14.40
CA ASP A 336 -9.86 10.61 -13.92
C ASP A 336 -10.64 9.75 -14.93
N VAL A 337 -10.22 8.49 -15.12
CA VAL A 337 -10.98 7.51 -15.90
C VAL A 337 -11.69 6.56 -14.96
N GLU A 338 -13.03 6.65 -14.92
CA GLU A 338 -13.86 5.85 -14.02
C GLU A 338 -13.63 4.34 -14.27
N ALA A 339 -13.55 3.57 -13.19
CA ALA A 339 -13.26 2.13 -13.18
C ALA A 339 -11.91 1.72 -13.81
N GLY A 340 -11.12 2.68 -14.30
CA GLY A 340 -9.77 2.50 -14.82
C GLY A 340 -9.63 1.38 -15.86
N PHE A 341 -8.50 0.69 -15.81
CA PHE A 341 -8.13 -0.36 -16.77
C PHE A 341 -9.15 -1.50 -16.84
N SER A 342 -9.87 -1.79 -15.74
CA SER A 342 -10.90 -2.82 -15.73
C SER A 342 -12.05 -2.53 -16.70
N ALA A 343 -12.36 -1.26 -16.96
CA ALA A 343 -13.33 -0.85 -17.97
C ALA A 343 -12.66 -0.56 -19.31
N ILE A 344 -11.49 0.09 -19.32
CA ILE A 344 -10.74 0.44 -20.54
C ILE A 344 -10.48 -0.79 -21.43
N LYS A 345 -10.12 -1.95 -20.86
CA LYS A 345 -9.88 -3.20 -21.60
C LYS A 345 -11.10 -3.75 -22.37
N HIS A 346 -12.29 -3.19 -22.13
CA HIS A 346 -13.53 -3.56 -22.83
C HIS A 346 -13.94 -2.54 -23.90
N THR A 347 -13.12 -1.51 -24.13
CA THR A 347 -13.29 -0.52 -25.20
C THR A 347 -12.55 -0.95 -26.47
N ASP A 348 -12.58 -0.10 -27.50
CA ASP A 348 -11.82 -0.28 -28.74
C ASP A 348 -10.49 0.48 -28.77
N LEU A 349 -10.01 0.96 -27.61
CA LEU A 349 -8.67 1.51 -27.50
C LEU A 349 -7.61 0.44 -27.83
N PRO A 350 -6.55 0.78 -28.57
CA PRO A 350 -5.46 -0.14 -28.84
C PRO A 350 -4.75 -0.52 -27.53
N MET A 351 -4.46 -1.81 -27.36
CA MET A 351 -3.78 -2.37 -26.19
C MET A 351 -2.52 -3.10 -26.65
N THR A 352 -1.54 -3.20 -25.76
CA THR A 352 -0.42 -4.13 -25.96
C THR A 352 -0.88 -5.58 -25.86
N ASP A 353 -0.12 -6.49 -26.45
CA ASP A 353 -0.33 -7.93 -26.26
C ASP A 353 -0.21 -8.30 -24.77
N TYR A 354 -1.04 -9.26 -24.33
CA TYR A 354 -0.99 -9.75 -22.96
C TYR A 354 0.26 -10.61 -22.73
N VAL A 355 1.04 -10.25 -21.72
CA VAL A 355 2.18 -11.03 -21.22
C VAL A 355 1.83 -11.58 -19.85
N CYS A 356 2.06 -12.88 -19.65
CA CYS A 356 1.76 -13.53 -18.38
C CYS A 356 2.69 -12.98 -17.27
N PRO A 357 2.17 -12.46 -16.15
CA PRO A 357 3.01 -11.86 -15.11
C PRO A 357 4.10 -12.78 -14.57
N SER A 358 3.85 -14.10 -14.51
CA SER A 358 4.84 -15.09 -14.07
C SER A 358 6.01 -15.28 -15.04
N THR A 359 5.92 -14.73 -16.25
CA THR A 359 6.97 -14.77 -17.28
C THR A 359 7.72 -13.45 -17.42
N LEU A 360 7.26 -12.40 -16.74
CA LEU A 360 7.95 -11.12 -16.70
C LEU A 360 9.20 -11.26 -15.84
N LYS A 361 10.37 -11.02 -16.43
CA LYS A 361 11.61 -10.86 -15.67
C LYS A 361 11.57 -9.47 -15.01
N SER A 362 11.65 -9.43 -13.69
CA SER A 362 11.73 -8.19 -12.91
C SER A 362 12.98 -7.39 -13.24
#